data_AF-A0A087SW29-F1
#
_entry.id   AF-A0A087SW29-F1
#
_cell.length_a   1.000
_cell.length_b   1.000
_cell.length_c   1.000
_cell.angle_alpha   90.00
_cell.angle_beta   90.00
_cell.angle_gamma   90.00
#
_symmetry.space_group_name_H-M   'P 1'
#
loop_
_entity.id
_entity.type
_entity.pdbx_description
1 polymer ?
#
loop_
_entity_poly.entity_id
_entity_poly.type
_entity_poly.pdbx_seq_one_letter_code
_entity_poly.pdbx_strand_id
1 'polypeptide(L)'
;MLSAMKVGNLFVICCILSAVRVANAKKGFILTSPKVLEAGSTEYLTLSVFDVTPNEEITIHLLRRGDKNVLAESKVNVLPNHYMKVEMFVPPT
;
A
#
# COMPACT_ATOMS: atom_id res chain seq x y z
N MET A 1 -15.63 32.97 18.32
CA MET A 1 -15.27 31.54 18.23
C MET A 1 -14.68 31.27 16.86
N LEU A 2 -13.35 31.24 16.74
CA LEU A 2 -12.66 30.86 15.51
C LEU A 2 -12.71 29.33 15.39
N SER A 3 -13.43 28.86 14.39
CA SER A 3 -13.48 27.45 14.01
C SER A 3 -12.07 26.99 13.64
N ALA A 4 -11.50 26.09 14.43
CA ALA A 4 -10.21 25.48 14.13
C ALA A 4 -10.33 24.71 12.81
N MET A 5 -9.74 25.27 11.76
CA MET A 5 -9.65 24.66 10.44
C MET A 5 -8.79 23.40 10.59
N LYS A 6 -9.44 22.22 10.58
CA LYS A 6 -8.78 20.92 10.67
C LYS A 6 -7.96 20.75 9.40
N VAL A 7 -6.66 21.07 9.45
CA VAL A 7 -5.72 20.83 8.35
C VAL A 7 -5.63 19.32 8.19
N GLY A 8 -6.40 18.78 7.24
CA GLY A 8 -6.33 17.36 6.92
C GLY A 8 -4.97 17.06 6.32
N ASN A 9 -4.11 16.38 7.07
CA ASN A 9 -2.90 15.80 6.52
C ASN A 9 -3.33 14.81 5.42
N LEU A 10 -3.06 15.16 4.17
CA LEU A 10 -3.43 14.35 3.03
C LEU A 10 -2.31 13.34 2.75
N PHE A 11 -2.55 12.08 3.11
CA PHE A 11 -1.64 10.99 2.80
C PHE A 11 -1.98 10.40 1.43
N VAL A 12 -0.96 9.97 0.70
CA VAL A 12 -1.13 9.25 -0.57
C VAL A 12 -0.56 7.87 -0.39
N ILE A 13 -1.43 6.86 -0.52
CA ILE A 13 -0.97 5.49 -0.65
C ILE A 13 -0.40 5.37 -2.06
N CYS A 14 0.89 5.08 -2.16
CA CYS A 14 1.55 4.86 -3.43
C CYS A 14 2.11 3.44 -3.42
N CYS A 15 1.42 2.54 -4.11
CA CYS A 15 1.94 1.20 -4.31
C CYS A 15 2.99 1.23 -5.41
N ILE A 16 4.26 1.19 -5.02
CA ILE A 16 5.35 0.94 -5.95
C ILE A 16 5.59 -0.57 -5.96
N LEU A 17 5.03 -1.26 -6.96
CA LEU A 17 5.32 -2.67 -7.18
C LEU A 17 6.76 -2.79 -7.70
N SER A 18 7.74 -2.91 -6.81
CA SER A 18 9.16 -3.04 -7.17
C SER A 18 9.57 -4.45 -7.61
N ALA A 19 8.63 -5.40 -7.63
CA ALA A 19 8.86 -6.79 -7.98
C ALA A 19 8.20 -7.15 -9.31
N VAL A 20 8.87 -6.83 -10.41
CA VAL A 20 8.79 -7.65 -11.64
C VAL A 20 10.17 -7.63 -12.30
N ARG A 21 11.09 -8.45 -11.79
CA ARG A 21 12.25 -8.85 -12.60
C ARG A 21 11.78 -9.96 -13.55
N VAL A 22 11.59 -9.57 -14.82
CA VAL A 22 11.60 -10.41 -16.03
C VAL A 22 10.34 -11.26 -16.30
N ALA A 23 10.02 -11.37 -17.60
CA ALA A 23 9.08 -12.26 -18.31
C ALA A 23 7.69 -11.71 -18.72
N ASN A 24 7.63 -11.28 -20.00
CA ASN A 24 6.62 -11.29 -21.06
C ASN A 24 5.13 -11.74 -20.88
N ALA A 25 4.59 -11.92 -19.67
CA ALA A 25 3.13 -12.05 -19.47
C ALA A 25 2.53 -10.70 -19.07
N LYS A 26 1.23 -10.45 -19.34
CA LYS A 26 0.51 -9.25 -18.86
C LYS A 26 0.31 -9.34 -17.34
N LYS A 27 1.39 -9.16 -16.58
CA LYS A 27 1.40 -9.13 -15.12
C LYS A 27 0.54 -7.98 -14.62
N GLY A 28 -0.31 -8.25 -13.64
CA GLY A 28 -1.25 -7.28 -13.11
C GLY A 28 -1.48 -7.46 -11.62
N PHE A 29 -1.94 -6.41 -10.96
CA PHE A 29 -2.40 -6.50 -9.58
C PHE A 29 -3.60 -5.59 -9.37
N ILE A 30 -4.43 -5.96 -8.40
CA ILE A 30 -5.46 -5.11 -7.83
C ILE A 30 -5.06 -4.87 -6.38
N LEU A 31 -4.83 -3.60 -6.04
CA LEU A 31 -4.68 -3.15 -4.67
C LEU A 31 -5.90 -2.33 -4.29
N THR A 32 -6.58 -2.69 -3.21
CA THR A 32 -7.62 -1.85 -2.62
C THR A 32 -7.18 -1.35 -1.25
N SER A 33 -7.60 -0.14 -0.91
CA SER A 33 -7.28 0.53 0.34
C SER A 33 -8.51 1.23 0.90
N PRO A 34 -8.56 1.45 2.23
CA PRO A 34 -9.49 2.40 2.82
C PRO A 34 -9.36 3.78 2.17
N LYS A 35 -10.50 4.49 2.07
CA LYS A 35 -10.52 5.87 1.55
C LYS A 35 -9.83 6.85 2.50
N VAL A 36 -9.87 6.55 3.79
CA VAL A 36 -9.28 7.34 4.87
C VAL A 36 -8.42 6.39 5.69
N LEU A 37 -7.19 6.78 5.96
CA LEU A 37 -6.29 6.07 6.87
C LEU A 37 -6.24 6.84 8.19
N GLU A 38 -6.38 6.15 9.31
CA GLU A 38 -6.25 6.75 10.62
C GLU A 38 -4.78 6.75 11.07
N ALA A 39 -4.29 7.90 11.55
CA ALA A 39 -2.91 7.98 12.03
C ALA A 39 -2.76 7.24 13.36
N GLY A 40 -1.72 6.43 13.49
CA GLY A 40 -1.49 5.59 14.67
C GLY A 40 -2.30 4.29 14.69
N SER A 41 -3.01 3.95 13.62
CA SER A 41 -3.78 2.70 13.50
C SER A 41 -3.05 1.66 12.64
N THR A 42 -3.48 0.40 12.76
CA THR A 42 -3.18 -0.63 11.75
C THR A 42 -4.32 -0.67 10.76
N GLU A 43 -4.00 -0.43 9.49
CA GLU A 43 -4.92 -0.44 8.37
C GLU A 43 -4.77 -1.73 7.57
N TYR A 44 -5.87 -2.14 6.94
CA TYR A 44 -5.92 -3.37 6.15
C TYR A 44 -6.17 -3.07 4.69
N LEU A 45 -5.18 -3.41 3.86
CA LEU A 45 -5.24 -3.35 2.41
C LEU A 45 -5.57 -4.73 1.85
N THR A 46 -6.00 -4.78 0.59
CA THR A 46 -6.24 -6.04 -0.09
C THR A 46 -5.46 -6.09 -1.39
N LEU A 47 -4.77 -7.20 -1.62
CA LEU A 47 -3.92 -7.39 -2.79
C LEU A 47 -4.32 -8.68 -3.50
N SER A 48 -4.55 -8.57 -4.80
CA SER A 48 -4.66 -9.70 -5.72
C SER A 48 -3.66 -9.54 -6.83
N VAL A 49 -2.90 -10.59 -7.10
CA VAL A 49 -1.80 -10.60 -8.07
C VAL A 49 -2.08 -11.64 -9.13
N PHE A 50 -1.93 -11.26 -10.40
CA PHE A 50 -2.23 -12.08 -11.56
C PHE A 50 -0.95 -12.30 -12.37
N ASP A 51 -0.75 -13.53 -12.82
CA ASP A 51 0.35 -13.93 -13.71
C ASP A 51 1.77 -13.63 -13.16
N VAL A 52 1.93 -13.64 -11.83
CA VAL A 52 3.23 -13.52 -11.13
C VAL A 52 3.65 -14.87 -10.54
N THR A 53 4.96 -15.12 -10.46
CA THR A 53 5.51 -16.35 -9.89
C THR A 53 5.11 -16.47 -8.41
N PRO A 54 4.66 -17.65 -7.95
CA PRO A 54 4.48 -17.89 -6.53
C PRO A 54 5.78 -17.64 -5.74
N ASN A 55 5.65 -17.20 -4.49
CA ASN A 55 6.76 -16.98 -3.56
C ASN A 55 7.71 -15.82 -3.89
N GLU A 56 7.34 -14.91 -4.80
CA GLU A 56 7.99 -13.59 -4.88
C GLU A 56 7.53 -12.71 -3.71
N GLU A 57 8.33 -11.72 -3.31
CA GLU A 57 7.94 -10.73 -2.27
C GLU A 57 7.46 -9.45 -2.94
N ILE A 58 6.27 -8.97 -2.54
CA ILE A 58 5.77 -7.64 -2.87
C ILE A 58 5.95 -6.74 -1.66
N THR A 59 6.47 -5.54 -1.92
CA THR A 59 6.56 -4.47 -0.94
C THR A 59 5.55 -3.38 -1.26
N ILE A 60 4.76 -2.95 -0.27
CA ILE A 60 3.80 -1.86 -0.38
C ILE A 60 4.25 -0.72 0.52
N HIS A 61 4.30 0.51 -0.03
CA HIS A 61 4.72 1.69 0.70
C HIS A 61 3.56 2.67 0.93
N LEU A 62 3.52 3.27 2.12
CA LEU A 62 2.77 4.49 2.38
C LEU A 62 3.70 5.67 2.21
N LEU A 63 3.37 6.63 1.35
CA LEU A 63 4.24 7.78 1.08
C LEU A 63 3.60 9.09 1.56
N ARG A 64 4.43 10.01 2.04
CA ARG A 64 3.98 11.38 2.29
C ARG A 64 3.81 12.13 0.96
N ARG A 65 2.64 12.77 0.78
CA ARG A 65 2.31 13.58 -0.42
C ARG A 65 3.11 14.88 -0.42
N GLY A 66 4.30 14.86 -0.99
CA GLY A 66 5.14 16.05 -1.16
C GLY A 66 6.59 15.68 -1.40
N ASP A 67 7.22 15.08 -0.38
CA ASP A 67 8.62 14.62 -0.41
C ASP A 67 8.75 13.15 -0.89
N LYS A 68 7.64 12.42 -1.00
CA LYS A 68 7.60 10.97 -1.29
C LYS A 68 8.37 10.14 -0.26
N ASN A 69 8.55 10.64 0.96
CA ASN A 69 9.17 9.87 2.03
C ASN A 69 8.29 8.68 2.40
N VAL A 70 8.92 7.52 2.59
CA VAL A 70 8.26 6.30 3.06
C VAL A 70 7.90 6.48 4.53
N LEU A 71 6.61 6.43 4.82
CA LEU A 71 6.05 6.53 6.17
C LEU A 71 5.83 5.14 6.79
N ALA A 72 5.46 4.16 5.96
CA ALA A 72 5.26 2.78 6.37
C ALA A 72 5.54 1.82 5.21
N GLU A 73 5.86 0.57 5.55
CA GLU A 73 6.12 -0.51 4.61
C GLU A 73 5.42 -1.79 5.08
N SER A 74 4.86 -2.53 4.11
CA SER A 74 4.36 -3.89 4.31
C SER A 74 4.95 -4.81 3.26
N LYS A 75 5.38 -6.00 3.67
CA LYS A 75 5.93 -7.04 2.80
C LYS A 75 5.01 -8.26 2.80
N VAL A 76 4.75 -8.80 1.62
CA VAL A 76 3.80 -9.89 1.43
C VAL A 76 4.37 -10.88 0.42
N ASN A 77 4.36 -12.16 0.78
CA ASN A 77 4.69 -13.22 -0.17
C ASN A 77 3.52 -13.41 -1.15
N VAL A 78 3.84 -13.44 -2.44
CA VAL A 78 2.87 -13.58 -3.50
C VAL A 78 2.23 -14.96 -3.47
N LEU A 79 0.92 -14.96 -3.31
CA LEU A 79 0.04 -16.08 -3.58
C LEU A 79 -0.78 -15.72 -4.84
N PRO A 80 -0.36 -16.14 -6.04
CA PRO A 80 -1.00 -15.75 -7.29
C PRO A 80 -2.45 -16.18 -7.32
N ASN A 81 -3.32 -15.38 -7.93
CA ASN A 81 -4.76 -15.62 -8.06
C ASN A 81 -5.50 -15.78 -6.71
N HIS A 82 -4.90 -15.33 -5.61
CA HIS A 82 -5.52 -15.30 -4.29
C HIS A 82 -5.77 -13.87 -3.83
N TYR A 83 -6.76 -13.73 -2.97
CA TYR A 83 -7.00 -12.53 -2.19
C TYR A 83 -6.10 -12.54 -0.95
N MET A 84 -5.24 -11.53 -0.82
CA MET A 84 -4.33 -11.38 0.31
C MET A 84 -4.69 -10.14 1.11
N LYS A 85 -4.84 -10.31 2.43
CA LYS A 85 -4.98 -9.20 3.37
C LYS A 85 -3.58 -8.70 3.75
N VAL A 86 -3.35 -7.40 3.62
CA VAL A 86 -2.05 -6.79 3.95
C VAL A 86 -2.25 -5.83 5.10
N GLU A 87 -1.51 -6.05 6.17
CA GLU A 87 -1.54 -5.17 7.34
C GLU A 87 -0.48 -4.08 7.18
N MET A 88 -0.86 -2.83 7.45
CA MET A 88 0.04 -1.68 7.39
C MET A 88 -0.19 -0.79 8.60
N PHE A 89 0.87 -0.57 9.38
CA PHE A 89 0.81 0.39 10.48
C PHE A 89 1.02 1.81 9.94
N VAL A 90 0.04 2.68 10.15
CA VAL A 90 0.11 4.09 9.77
C VAL A 90 0.73 4.87 10.93
N PRO A 91 1.91 5.49 10.77
CA PRO A 91 2.53 6.21 11.87
C PRO A 91 1.68 7.39 12.32
N PRO A 92 1.75 7.76 13.61
CA PRO A 92 1.18 9.02 14.08
C PRO A 92 1.87 10.21 13.39
N THR A 93 1.10 11.26 13.06
CA THR A 93 1.64 12.54 12.56
C THR A 93 1.92 13.54 13.66
#